data_AF-A0AAV0NRR8-F1
#
_entry.id   AF-A0AAV0NRR8-F1
#
_cell.length_a   1.000
_cell.length_b   1.000
_cell.length_c   1.000
_cell.angle_alpha   90.00
_cell.angle_beta   90.00
_cell.angle_gamma   90.00
#
_symmetry.space_group_name_H-M   'P 1'
#
loop_
_entity.id
_entity.type
_entity.pdbx_description
1 polymer ?
#
loop_
_entity_poly.entity_id
_entity_poly.type
_entity_poly.pdbx_seq_one_letter_code
_entity_poly.pdbx_strand_id
1 'polypeptide(L)'
;MALFLLVLCGLSCFLQCLTDSFRDAKRKVRYGLATFNGLWVMDGSVKLPLEESRQYRLRFLDFFHATMSVMVFVAVALFDKNVLSCFFREPTEEVKELLSTLPLGIGLVSSLLFLAFPTKRHGIGTPVSQE
;
A
#
# COMPACT_ATOMS: atom_id res chain seq x y z
N MET A 1 9.40 11.49 -17.45
CA MET A 1 8.68 10.20 -17.58
C MET A 1 8.85 9.32 -16.34
N ALA A 2 10.08 9.02 -15.91
CA ALA A 2 10.34 8.20 -14.71
C ALA A 2 9.64 8.73 -13.44
N LEU A 3 9.79 10.00 -13.10
CA LEU A 3 9.13 10.61 -11.93
C LEU A 3 7.60 10.44 -11.96
N PHE A 4 6.98 10.67 -13.12
CA PHE A 4 5.54 10.53 -13.28
C PHE A 4 5.08 9.09 -13.03
N LEU A 5 5.79 8.10 -13.58
CA LEU A 5 5.48 6.68 -13.34
C LEU A 5 5.70 6.29 -11.88
N LEU A 6 6.78 6.75 -11.24
CA LEU A 6 7.02 6.51 -9.82
C LEU A 6 5.93 7.11 -8.93
N VAL A 7 5.45 8.31 -9.26
CA VAL A 7 4.33 8.94 -8.54
C VAL A 7 3.05 8.12 -8.73
N LEU A 8 2.73 7.69 -9.95
CA LEU A 8 1.55 6.86 -10.20
C LEU A 8 1.64 5.51 -9.48
N CYS A 9 2.78 4.84 -9.53
CA CYS A 9 3.01 3.58 -8.83
C CYS A 9 2.95 3.76 -7.30
N GLY A 10 3.57 4.82 -6.77
CA GLY A 10 3.50 5.14 -5.35
C GLY A 10 2.07 5.43 -4.88
N LEU A 11 1.30 6.19 -5.67
CA LEU A 11 -0.12 6.41 -5.41
C LEU A 11 -0.91 5.09 -5.45
N SER A 12 -0.61 4.19 -6.39
CA SER A 12 -1.21 2.86 -6.42
C SER A 12 -0.90 2.08 -5.15
N CYS A 13 0.36 2.01 -4.73
CA CYS A 13 0.76 1.34 -3.48
C CYS A 13 0.00 1.90 -2.27
N PHE A 14 -0.12 3.23 -2.20
CA PHE A 14 -0.88 3.90 -1.14
C PHE A 14 -2.36 3.52 -1.16
N LEU A 15 -3.01 3.63 -2.31
CA LEU A 15 -4.45 3.34 -2.47
C LEU A 15 -4.75 1.86 -2.22
N GLN A 16 -3.87 0.94 -2.62
CA GLN A 16 -4.01 -0.49 -2.38
C GLN A 16 -4.05 -0.81 -0.88
N CYS A 17 -3.28 -0.11 -0.03
CA CYS A 17 -3.34 -0.28 1.43
C CYS A 17 -4.69 0.15 2.04
N LEU A 18 -5.46 0.99 1.33
CA LEU A 18 -6.79 1.42 1.75
C LEU A 18 -7.91 0.53 1.16
N THR A 19 -7.55 -0.47 0.35
CA THR A 19 -8.52 -1.43 -0.14
C THR A 19 -8.84 -2.48 0.91
N ASP A 20 -10.06 -2.95 0.88
CA ASP A 20 -10.53 -4.04 1.73
C ASP A 20 -11.49 -4.93 0.94
N SER A 21 -11.78 -6.10 1.50
CA SER A 21 -12.70 -7.05 0.90
C SER A 21 -13.68 -7.63 1.91
N PHE A 22 -14.82 -8.06 1.38
CA PHE A 22 -15.87 -8.73 2.14
C PHE A 22 -16.58 -9.75 1.25
N ARG A 23 -17.30 -10.69 1.86
CA ARG A 23 -18.15 -11.64 1.14
C ARG A 23 -19.58 -11.13 1.10
N ASP A 24 -20.17 -11.10 -0.09
CA ASP A 24 -21.59 -10.80 -0.23
C ASP A 24 -22.46 -12.01 0.17
N ALA A 25 -23.79 -11.82 0.18
CA ALA A 25 -24.75 -12.89 0.48
C ALA A 25 -24.65 -14.11 -0.46
N LYS A 26 -24.03 -13.96 -1.64
CA LYS A 26 -23.77 -15.04 -2.60
C LYS A 26 -22.37 -15.65 -2.42
N ARG A 27 -21.70 -15.34 -1.30
CA ARG A 27 -20.31 -15.75 -0.96
C ARG A 27 -19.24 -15.27 -1.95
N LYS A 28 -19.56 -14.32 -2.82
CA LYS A 28 -18.58 -13.73 -3.75
C LYS A 28 -17.78 -12.65 -3.04
N VAL A 29 -16.46 -12.67 -3.21
CA VAL A 29 -15.57 -11.64 -2.68
C VAL A 29 -15.79 -10.35 -3.46
N ARG A 30 -16.06 -9.26 -2.73
CA ARG A 30 -16.22 -7.91 -3.23
C ARG A 30 -15.13 -7.03 -2.64
N TYR A 31 -14.66 -6.08 -3.43
CA TYR A 31 -13.62 -5.13 -3.03
C TYR A 31 -14.20 -3.73 -2.88
N GLY A 32 -13.61 -2.95 -1.98
CA GLY A 32 -13.95 -1.56 -1.79
C GLY A 32 -12.77 -0.74 -1.32
N LEU A 33 -12.93 0.58 -1.37
CA LEU A 33 -11.99 1.55 -0.83
C LEU A 33 -12.51 2.07 0.51
N ALA A 34 -11.67 2.04 1.54
CA ALA A 34 -12.01 2.60 2.83
C ALA A 34 -12.12 4.13 2.75
N THR A 35 -13.19 4.68 3.34
CA THR A 35 -13.43 6.12 3.47
C THR A 35 -13.66 6.47 4.94
N PHE A 36 -13.78 7.77 5.26
CA PHE A 36 -14.11 8.19 6.62
C PHE A 36 -15.50 7.73 7.08
N ASN A 37 -16.41 7.47 6.14
CA ASN A 37 -17.80 7.08 6.43
C ASN A 37 -18.06 5.57 6.34
N GLY A 38 -17.08 4.77 5.91
CA GLY A 38 -17.21 3.33 5.71
C GLY A 38 -16.53 2.84 4.42
N LEU A 39 -16.92 1.67 3.92
CA LEU A 39 -16.41 1.10 2.67
C LEU A 39 -17.18 1.63 1.46
N TRP A 40 -16.45 2.19 0.49
CA TRP A 40 -16.96 2.46 -0.84
C TRP A 40 -16.75 1.23 -1.73
N VAL A 41 -17.83 0.47 -1.96
CA VAL A 41 -17.80 -0.76 -2.75
C VAL A 41 -17.59 -0.42 -4.23
N MET A 42 -16.58 -1.02 -4.87
CA MET A 42 -16.23 -0.76 -6.27
C MET A 42 -17.23 -1.37 -7.25
N ASP A 43 -17.94 -2.43 -6.84
CA ASP A 43 -19.04 -3.00 -7.61
C ASP A 43 -20.36 -2.29 -7.28
N GLY A 44 -20.82 -1.45 -8.22
CA GLY A 44 -22.05 -0.67 -8.06
C GLY A 44 -23.35 -1.49 -7.97
N SER A 45 -23.31 -2.79 -8.26
CA SER A 45 -24.48 -3.69 -8.12
C SER A 45 -24.72 -4.16 -6.69
N VAL A 46 -23.74 -4.02 -5.80
CA VAL A 46 -23.80 -4.47 -4.40
C VAL A 46 -23.73 -3.28 -3.47
N LYS A 47 -24.73 -3.14 -2.60
CA LYS A 47 -24.72 -2.15 -1.52
C LYS A 47 -24.51 -2.86 -0.19
N LEU A 48 -23.49 -2.43 0.52
CA LEU A 48 -23.24 -2.87 1.89
C LEU A 48 -24.12 -2.03 2.84
N PRO A 49 -24.87 -2.63 3.78
CA PRO A 49 -25.63 -1.89 4.77
C PRO A 49 -24.75 -0.90 5.52
N LEU A 50 -25.30 0.25 5.92
CA LEU A 50 -24.52 1.35 6.48
C LEU A 50 -23.75 0.94 7.74
N GLU A 51 -24.37 0.17 8.63
CA GLU A 51 -23.73 -0.29 9.87
C GLU A 51 -22.59 -1.27 9.60
N GLU A 52 -22.75 -2.19 8.65
CA GLU A 52 -21.66 -3.08 8.22
C GLU A 52 -20.55 -2.32 7.49
N SER A 53 -20.89 -1.28 6.72
CA SER A 53 -19.90 -0.46 6.01
C SER A 53 -19.00 0.32 6.97
N ARG A 54 -19.53 0.78 8.10
CA ARG A 54 -18.77 1.56 9.10
C ARG A 54 -17.62 0.79 9.74
N GLN A 55 -17.68 -0.54 9.81
CA GLN A 55 -16.58 -1.35 10.35
C GLN A 55 -15.29 -1.24 9.51
N TYR A 56 -15.44 -0.85 8.24
CA TYR A 56 -14.35 -0.67 7.28
C TYR A 56 -13.87 0.78 7.15
N ARG A 57 -14.33 1.71 8.01
CA ARG A 57 -13.89 3.11 7.96
C ARG A 57 -12.37 3.25 8.13
N LEU A 58 -11.81 4.32 7.58
CA LEU A 58 -10.39 4.64 7.71
C LEU A 58 -9.97 4.77 9.17
N ARG A 59 -8.79 4.23 9.48
CA ARG A 59 -8.10 4.32 10.76
C ARG A 59 -6.74 4.99 10.57
N PHE A 60 -6.22 5.61 11.63
CA PHE A 60 -4.87 6.21 11.60
C PHE A 60 -3.80 5.20 11.15
N LEU A 61 -3.91 3.95 11.61
CA LEU A 61 -3.01 2.87 11.20
C LEU A 61 -3.06 2.57 9.70
N ASP A 62 -4.19 2.82 9.01
CA ASP A 62 -4.26 2.63 7.56
C ASP A 62 -3.30 3.60 6.84
N PHE A 63 -3.23 4.86 7.28
CA PHE A 63 -2.29 5.85 6.75
C PHE A 63 -0.84 5.54 7.07
N PHE A 64 -0.58 5.00 8.27
CA PHE A 64 0.74 4.52 8.66
C PHE A 64 1.22 3.40 7.70
N HIS A 65 0.40 2.37 7.49
CA HIS A 65 0.71 1.29 6.56
C HIS A 65 0.87 1.78 5.13
N ALA A 66 -0.02 2.63 4.65
CA ALA A 66 0.06 3.17 3.29
C ALA A 66 1.36 3.96 3.07
N THR A 67 1.76 4.78 4.04
CA THR A 67 3.02 5.55 3.97
C THR A 67 4.24 4.64 3.98
N MET A 68 4.26 3.65 4.88
CA MET A 68 5.36 2.69 4.95
C MET A 68 5.48 1.84 3.67
N SER A 69 4.35 1.43 3.07
CA SER A 69 4.33 0.73 1.78
C SER A 69 4.90 1.59 0.65
N VAL A 70 4.60 2.88 0.62
CA VAL A 70 5.20 3.82 -0.35
C VAL A 70 6.72 3.94 -0.12
N MET A 71 7.17 4.03 1.13
CA MET A 71 8.60 4.07 1.46
C MET A 71 9.33 2.80 1.00
N VAL A 72 8.72 1.63 1.21
CA VAL A 72 9.26 0.35 0.71
C VAL A 72 9.29 0.33 -0.82
N PHE A 73 8.22 0.80 -1.50
CA PHE A 73 8.22 0.90 -2.95
C PHE A 73 9.35 1.80 -3.47
N VAL A 74 9.52 2.99 -2.88
CA VAL A 74 10.59 3.93 -3.25
C VAL A 74 11.96 3.30 -3.00
N ALA A 75 12.16 2.63 -1.87
CA ALA A 75 13.39 1.89 -1.57
C ALA A 75 13.72 0.85 -2.64
N VAL A 76 12.74 0.03 -3.05
CA VAL A 76 12.93 -0.97 -4.11
C VAL A 76 13.17 -0.30 -5.47
N ALA A 77 12.46 0.77 -5.79
CA ALA A 77 12.64 1.51 -7.02
C ALA A 77 14.06 2.13 -7.11
N LEU A 78 14.58 2.67 -6.01
CA LEU A 78 15.94 3.21 -5.95
C LEU A 78 17.02 2.13 -5.95
N PHE A 79 16.67 0.85 -5.78
CA PHE A 79 17.61 -0.26 -5.98
C PHE A 79 17.81 -0.60 -7.48
N ASP A 80 16.91 -0.13 -8.36
CA ASP A 80 16.99 -0.37 -9.80
C ASP A 80 17.92 0.65 -10.49
N LYS A 81 18.94 0.15 -11.20
CA LYS A 81 19.94 0.98 -11.89
C LYS A 81 19.34 1.88 -12.98
N ASN A 82 18.26 1.47 -13.63
CA ASN A 82 17.59 2.26 -14.66
C ASN A 82 16.81 3.42 -14.03
N VAL A 83 16.16 3.17 -12.88
CA VAL A 83 15.53 4.23 -12.10
C VAL A 83 16.60 5.20 -11.62
N LEU A 84 17.69 4.71 -11.02
CA LEU A 84 18.78 5.56 -10.54
C LEU A 84 19.38 6.41 -11.65
N SER A 85 19.64 5.86 -12.85
CA SER A 85 20.21 6.63 -13.96
C SER A 85 19.29 7.76 -14.48
N CYS A 86 17.98 7.69 -14.20
CA CYS A 86 17.04 8.76 -14.51
C CYS A 86 17.15 9.97 -13.56
N PHE A 87 17.66 9.78 -12.33
CA PHE A 87 17.72 10.82 -11.29
C PHE A 87 19.15 11.22 -10.92
N PHE A 88 20.10 10.29 -11.01
CA PHE A 88 21.49 10.45 -10.64
C PHE A 88 22.38 10.02 -11.82
N ARG A 89 22.74 10.99 -12.67
CA ARG A 89 23.59 10.74 -13.84
C ARG A 89 25.04 10.43 -13.45
N GLU A 90 25.56 11.15 -12.45
CA GLU A 90 26.90 10.97 -11.89
C GLU A 90 26.84 11.14 -10.35
N PRO A 91 26.36 10.13 -9.61
CA PRO A 91 26.32 10.20 -8.15
C PRO A 91 27.74 10.18 -7.56
N THR A 92 27.97 10.97 -6.51
CA THR A 92 29.19 10.90 -5.70
C THR A 92 29.29 9.53 -5.00
N GLU A 93 30.49 9.15 -4.55
CA GLU A 93 30.67 7.89 -3.81
C GLU A 93 29.80 7.82 -2.55
N GLU A 94 29.64 8.93 -1.83
CA GLU A 94 28.75 9.03 -0.68
C GLU A 94 27.29 8.70 -1.04
N VAL A 95 26.79 9.23 -2.18
CA VAL A 95 25.42 8.97 -2.64
C VAL A 95 25.27 7.52 -3.07
N LYS A 96 26.27 6.92 -3.72
CA LYS A 96 26.24 5.49 -4.09
C LYS A 96 26.16 4.60 -2.86
N GLU A 97 26.95 4.89 -1.84
CA GLU A 97 26.94 4.16 -0.58
C GLU A 97 25.56 4.26 0.10
N LEU A 98 25.00 5.48 0.19
CA LEU A 98 23.66 5.69 0.72
C LEU A 98 22.60 4.92 -0.06
N LEU A 99 22.60 4.99 -1.40
CA LEU A 99 21.62 4.31 -2.25
C LEU A 99 21.71 2.77 -2.15
N SER A 100 22.88 2.22 -1.86
CA SER A 100 23.06 0.78 -1.67
C SER A 100 22.58 0.26 -0.31
N THR A 101 22.63 1.09 0.73
CA THR A 101 22.33 0.71 2.12
C THR A 101 20.92 1.10 2.56
N LEU A 102 20.40 2.22 2.03
CA LEU A 102 19.09 2.76 2.38
C LEU A 102 17.93 1.77 2.14
N PRO A 103 17.86 1.02 1.02
CA PRO A 103 16.77 0.07 0.81
C PRO A 103 16.74 -1.06 1.85
N LEU A 104 17.91 -1.54 2.28
CA LEU A 104 18.04 -2.56 3.33
C LEU A 104 17.53 -2.02 4.67
N GLY A 105 17.92 -0.80 5.03
CA GLY A 105 17.46 -0.14 6.26
C GLY A 105 15.94 0.07 6.29
N ILE A 106 15.37 0.59 5.20
CA ILE A 106 13.92 0.77 5.07
C ILE A 106 13.21 -0.60 5.14
N GLY A 107 13.72 -1.63 4.47
CA GLY A 107 13.17 -2.98 4.50
C GLY A 107 13.14 -3.58 5.91
N LEU A 108 14.23 -3.47 6.66
CA LEU A 108 14.32 -3.97 8.05
C LEU A 108 13.36 -3.22 8.98
N VAL A 109 13.40 -1.89 8.97
CA VAL A 109 12.55 -1.06 9.86
C VAL A 109 11.07 -1.25 9.52
N SER A 110 10.71 -1.25 8.24
CA SER A 110 9.33 -1.47 7.82
C SER A 110 8.80 -2.85 8.19
N SER A 111 9.62 -3.90 8.06
CA SER A 111 9.24 -5.25 8.47
C SER A 111 8.94 -5.33 9.95
N LEU A 112 9.79 -4.76 10.80
CA LEU A 112 9.58 -4.72 12.26
C LEU A 112 8.31 -3.95 12.61
N LEU A 113 8.10 -2.80 11.96
CA LEU A 113 6.92 -1.97 12.20
C LEU A 113 5.62 -2.65 11.74
N PHE A 114 5.63 -3.36 10.62
CA PHE A 114 4.47 -4.13 10.16
C PHE A 114 4.13 -5.31 11.07
N LEU A 115 5.14 -5.93 11.70
CA LEU A 115 4.92 -6.95 12.72
C LEU A 115 4.38 -6.36 14.02
N ALA A 116 4.91 -5.22 14.46
CA ALA A 116 4.48 -4.55 15.69
C ALA A 116 3.07 -3.94 15.58
N PHE A 117 2.73 -3.42 14.40
CA PHE A 117 1.44 -2.80 14.11
C PHE A 117 0.79 -3.53 12.93
N PRO A 118 0.13 -4.68 13.13
CA PRO A 118 -0.47 -5.42 12.04
C PRO A 118 -1.75 -4.76 11.52
N THR A 119 -1.93 -4.76 10.20
CA THR A 119 -3.19 -4.33 9.58
C THR A 119 -4.30 -5.37 9.78
N LYS A 120 -5.55 -4.92 9.79
CA LYS A 120 -6.75 -5.78 9.77
C LYS A 120 -7.44 -5.78 8.40
N ARG A 121 -6.87 -5.07 7.42
CA ARG A 121 -7.41 -4.95 6.06
C ARG A 121 -7.12 -6.21 5.26
N HIS A 122 -8.11 -6.66 4.50
CA HIS A 122 -8.00 -7.75 3.54
C HIS A 122 -8.13 -7.18 2.14
N GLY A 123 -7.13 -6.41 1.72
CA GLY A 123 -7.11 -5.77 0.41
C GLY A 123 -6.90 -6.74 -0.76
N ILE A 124 -6.78 -6.19 -1.96
CA ILE A 124 -6.50 -6.95 -3.18
C ILE A 124 -5.21 -7.77 -3.01
N GLY A 125 -5.27 -9.07 -3.24
CA GLY A 125 -4.11 -9.98 -3.12
C GLY A 125 -3.97 -10.64 -1.75
N THR A 126 -4.86 -10.37 -0.80
CA THR A 126 -4.93 -11.11 0.48
C THR A 126 -5.95 -12.25 0.40
N PRO A 127 -5.67 -13.42 1.00
CA PRO A 127 -6.65 -14.48 1.10
C PRO A 127 -7.77 -14.04 2.06
N VAL A 128 -9.02 -14.08 1.58
CA VAL A 128 -10.21 -13.83 2.41
C VAL A 128 -10.52 -15.11 3.18
N SER A 129 -10.60 -15.03 4.52
CA SER A 129 -10.92 -16.16 5.39
C SER A 129 -12.22 -16.88 4.94
N GLN A 130 -12.29 -18.19 5.21
CA GLN A 130 -13.38 -19.06 4.75
C GLN A 130 -14.64 -19.05 5.62
N GLU A 131 -14.65 -18.30 6.73
CA GLU A 131 -15.79 -18.28 7.66
C GLU A 131 -17.01 -17.55 7.12
#